data_AF-A6HVX0-F1
#
_entry.id   AF-A6HVX0-F1
#
_cell.length_a   1.000
_cell.length_b   1.000
_cell.length_c   1.000
_cell.angle_alpha   90.00
_cell.angle_beta   90.00
_cell.angle_gamma   90.00
#
_symmetry.space_group_name_H-M   'P 1'
#
loop_
_entity.id
_entity.type
_entity.pdbx_description
1 polymer ?
#
loop_
_entity_poly.entity_id
_entity_poly.type
_entity_poly.pdbx_seq_one_letter_code
_entity_poly.pdbx_strand_id
1 'polypeptide(L)'
;MLLAGFTIRNVPILYKFVHIPTSWSSALRNTALTIILIRAGLGLDPQALKHLKGVCLRLSFGPCLLEACSAALFSHFIMNFPWQWGFLLG
;
A
#
# COMPACT_ATOMS: atom_id res chain seq x y z
N MET A 1 -10.66 -9.63 3.77
CA MET A 1 -10.01 -9.07 4.98
C MET A 1 -10.63 -7.73 5.41
N LEU A 2 -10.84 -6.76 4.51
CA LEU A 2 -11.48 -5.47 4.84
C LEU A 2 -12.89 -5.59 5.43
N LEU A 3 -13.77 -6.41 4.82
CA LEU A 3 -15.14 -6.64 5.31
C LEU A 3 -15.19 -7.21 6.74
N ALA A 4 -14.28 -8.14 7.05
CA ALA A 4 -14.16 -8.70 8.40
C ALA A 4 -13.75 -7.62 9.42
N GLY A 5 -12.74 -6.80 9.08
CA GLY A 5 -12.32 -5.67 9.93
C GLY A 5 -13.43 -4.63 10.14
N PHE A 6 -14.20 -4.32 9.08
CA PHE A 6 -15.35 -3.43 9.17
C PHE A 6 -16.45 -3.99 10.08
N THR A 7 -16.75 -5.29 9.95
CA THR A 7 -17.76 -5.96 10.77
C THR A 7 -17.37 -5.97 12.26
N ILE A 8 -16.11 -6.29 12.57
CA ILE A 8 -15.62 -6.28 13.96
C ILE A 8 -15.65 -4.87 14.56
N ARG A 9 -15.35 -3.84 13.77
CA ARG A 9 -15.34 -2.44 14.24
C ARG A 9 -16.76 -1.87 14.41
N ASN A 10 -17.72 -2.32 13.61
CA ASN A 10 -19.10 -1.81 13.62
C ASN A 10 -20.02 -2.52 14.64
N VAL A 11 -19.62 -3.68 15.17
CA VAL A 11 -20.41 -4.42 16.18
C VAL A 11 -20.16 -3.84 17.58
N PRO A 12 -21.18 -3.23 18.23
CA PRO A 12 -21.02 -2.50 19.49
C PRO A 12 -20.62 -3.37 20.70
N ILE A 13 -20.86 -4.68 20.61
CA ILE A 13 -20.49 -5.66 21.64
C ILE A 13 -18.97 -5.85 21.72
N LEU A 14 -18.27 -5.75 20.59
CA LEU A 14 -16.81 -5.99 20.49
C LEU A 14 -16.00 -4.71 20.66
N TYR A 15 -16.51 -3.56 20.21
CA TYR A 15 -15.87 -2.26 20.35
C TYR A 15 -15.56 -1.90 21.83
N LYS A 16 -16.43 -2.30 22.76
CA LYS A 16 -16.32 -1.97 24.18
C LYS A 16 -15.18 -2.70 24.90
N PHE A 17 -14.73 -3.85 24.36
CA PHE A 17 -13.64 -4.65 24.91
C PHE A 17 -12.31 -4.49 24.16
N VAL A 18 -12.33 -3.96 22.93
CA VAL A 18 -11.16 -3.89 22.06
C VAL A 18 -10.81 -2.43 21.75
N HIS A 19 -10.04 -1.80 22.64
CA HIS A 19 -9.38 -0.53 22.35
C HIS A 19 -8.05 -0.85 21.68
N ILE A 20 -7.98 -0.79 20.35
CA ILE A 20 -6.71 -1.03 19.62
C ILE A 20 -5.90 0.27 19.64
N PRO A 21 -4.79 0.34 20.41
CA PRO A 21 -3.88 1.47 20.33
C PRO A 21 -3.23 1.52 18.94
N THR A 22 -3.13 2.72 18.37
CA THR A 22 -2.54 2.97 17.04
C THR A 22 -1.09 2.49 16.93
N SER A 23 -0.33 2.50 18.04
CA SER A 23 1.05 1.98 18.10
C SER A 23 1.16 0.50 17.74
N TRP A 24 0.22 -0.34 18.21
CA TRP A 24 0.22 -1.77 17.88
C TRP A 24 -0.09 -2.00 16.41
N SER A 25 -1.03 -1.23 15.84
CA SER A 25 -1.33 -1.30 14.41
C SER A 25 -0.12 -0.92 13.55
N SER A 26 0.60 0.15 13.93
CA SER A 26 1.81 0.56 13.22
C SER A 26 2.91 -0.49 13.31
N ALA A 27 3.16 -1.05 14.49
CA ALA A 27 4.17 -2.09 14.69
C ALA A 27 3.85 -3.37 13.89
N LEU A 28 2.60 -3.82 13.92
CA LEU A 28 2.15 -4.98 13.14
C LEU A 28 2.26 -4.74 11.63
N ARG A 29 1.85 -3.55 11.15
CA ARG A 29 1.91 -3.22 9.72
C ARG A 29 3.36 -3.20 9.21
N ASN A 30 4.28 -2.61 9.98
CA ASN A 30 5.70 -2.59 9.62
C ASN A 30 6.32 -3.99 9.63
N THR A 31 6.05 -4.78 10.67
CA THR A 31 6.56 -6.16 10.75
C THR A 31 6.01 -7.03 9.61
N ALA A 32 4.72 -6.92 9.32
CA ALA A 32 4.10 -7.63 8.21
C ALA A 32 4.73 -7.23 6.86
N LEU A 33 4.92 -5.92 6.62
CA LEU A 33 5.55 -5.41 5.41
C LEU A 33 6.99 -5.94 5.26
N THR A 34 7.77 -5.95 6.34
CA THR A 34 9.12 -6.54 6.36
C THR A 34 9.09 -8.03 5.98
N ILE A 35 8.20 -8.82 6.57
CA ILE A 35 8.08 -10.25 6.26
C ILE A 35 7.68 -10.48 4.79
N ILE A 36 6.72 -9.70 4.28
CA ILE A 36 6.27 -9.77 2.89
C ILE A 36 7.43 -9.46 1.93
N LEU A 37 8.19 -8.39 2.20
CA LEU A 37 9.33 -8.02 1.36
C LEU A 37 10.46 -9.06 1.40
N ILE A 38 10.78 -9.62 2.57
CA ILE A 38 11.79 -10.68 2.68
C ILE A 38 11.36 -11.92 1.89
N ARG A 39 10.09 -12.32 2.03
CA ARG A 39 9.54 -13.48 1.30
C ARG A 39 9.55 -13.25 -0.22
N ALA A 40 9.16 -12.05 -0.66
CA ALA A 40 9.23 -11.69 -2.08
C ALA A 40 10.68 -11.71 -2.59
N GLY A 41 11.63 -11.18 -1.80
CA GLY A 41 13.06 -11.17 -2.10
C GLY A 41 13.67 -12.57 -2.23
N LEU A 42 13.34 -13.49 -1.31
CA LEU A 42 13.86 -14.86 -1.30
C LEU A 42 13.30 -15.74 -2.43
N GLY A 43 12.12 -15.41 -2.96
CA GLY A 43 11.50 -16.14 -4.08
C GLY A 43 11.95 -15.67 -5.46
N LEU A 44 12.81 -14.64 -5.55
CA LEU A 44 13.28 -14.08 -6.82
C LEU A 44 14.52 -14.83 -7.33
N ASP A 45 14.48 -15.26 -8.59
CA ASP A 45 15.65 -15.83 -9.27
C ASP A 45 16.61 -14.72 -9.74
N PRO A 46 17.86 -14.67 -9.22
CA PRO A 46 18.79 -13.59 -9.52
C PRO A 46 19.30 -13.61 -10.97
N GLN A 47 19.30 -14.77 -11.64
CA GLN A 47 19.75 -14.88 -13.04
C GLN A 47 18.69 -14.32 -13.99
N ALA A 48 17.42 -14.67 -13.79
CA ALA A 48 16.30 -14.11 -14.54
C ALA A 48 16.20 -12.59 -14.33
N LEU A 49 16.35 -12.13 -13.09
CA LEU A 49 16.28 -10.69 -12.77
C LEU A 49 17.40 -9.89 -13.45
N LYS A 50 18.61 -10.45 -13.59
CA LYS A 50 19.73 -9.79 -14.28
C LYS A 50 19.47 -9.65 -15.79
N HIS A 51 18.85 -10.65 -16.41
CA HIS A 51 18.48 -10.60 -17.83
C HIS A 51 17.34 -9.61 -18.10
N LEU A 52 16.37 -9.51 -17.19
CA LEU A 52 15.15 -8.70 -17.33
C LEU A 52 15.22 -7.34 -16.62
N LYS A 53 16.37 -6.95 -16.04
CA LYS A 53 16.51 -5.77 -15.17
C LYS A 53 15.99 -4.47 -15.81
N GLY A 54 16.28 -4.26 -17.10
CA GLY A 54 15.83 -3.07 -17.83
C GLY A 54 14.32 -3.04 -18.07
N VAL A 55 13.74 -4.21 -18.41
CA VAL A 55 12.30 -4.37 -18.65
C VAL A 55 11.53 -4.25 -17.34
N CYS A 56 11.99 -4.91 -16.28
CA CYS A 56 11.42 -4.84 -14.93
C CYS A 56 11.44 -3.40 -14.39
N LEU A 57 12.54 -2.66 -14.57
CA LEU A 57 12.59 -1.24 -14.22
C LEU A 57 11.58 -0.41 -14.99
N ARG A 58 11.49 -0.59 -16.31
CA ARG A 58 10.55 0.19 -17.14
C ARG A 58 9.08 -0.16 -16.83
N LEU A 59 8.79 -1.42 -16.57
CA LEU A 59 7.46 -1.90 -16.19
C LEU A 59 7.07 -1.52 -14.77
N SER A 60 8.00 -1.32 -13.83
CA SER A 60 7.65 -0.84 -12.49
C SER A 60 7.56 0.67 -12.44
N PHE A 61 8.51 1.40 -13.04
CA PHE A 61 8.52 2.86 -12.94
C PHE A 61 7.55 3.55 -13.91
N GLY A 62 7.43 3.06 -15.14
CA GLY A 62 6.58 3.67 -16.18
C GLY A 62 5.11 3.74 -15.77
N PRO A 63 4.43 2.60 -15.57
CA PRO A 63 3.02 2.60 -15.21
C PRO A 63 2.79 3.18 -13.81
N CYS A 64 3.63 2.89 -12.80
CA CYS A 64 3.41 3.47 -11.47
C CYS A 64 3.51 5.00 -11.46
N LEU A 65 4.44 5.62 -12.21
CA LEU A 65 4.46 7.09 -12.33
C LEU A 65 3.20 7.59 -13.03
N LEU A 66 2.77 6.93 -14.11
CA LEU A 66 1.59 7.34 -14.86
C LEU A 66 0.31 7.20 -14.03
N GLU A 67 0.18 6.13 -13.26
CA GLU A 67 -0.93 5.89 -12.33
C GLU A 67 -0.94 6.94 -11.22
N ALA A 68 0.20 7.20 -10.58
CA ALA A 68 0.32 8.22 -9.53
C ALA A 68 -0.01 9.63 -10.07
N CYS A 69 0.52 10.00 -11.23
CA CYS A 69 0.22 11.28 -11.88
C CYS A 69 -1.25 11.38 -12.28
N SER A 70 -1.84 10.31 -12.81
CA SER A 70 -3.26 10.29 -13.18
C SER A 70 -4.12 10.44 -11.93
N ALA A 71 -3.85 9.67 -10.87
CA ALA A 71 -4.56 9.75 -9.60
C ALA A 71 -4.43 11.14 -8.95
N ALA A 72 -3.25 11.75 -8.99
CA ALA A 72 -3.04 13.11 -8.51
C ALA A 72 -3.86 14.14 -9.30
N LEU A 73 -3.90 14.04 -10.63
CA LEU A 73 -4.71 14.91 -11.49
C LEU A 73 -6.20 14.76 -11.22
N PHE A 74 -6.70 13.52 -11.13
CA PHE A 74 -8.10 13.25 -10.82
C PHE A 74 -8.46 13.71 -9.40
N SER A 75 -7.60 13.49 -8.41
CA SER A 75 -7.84 13.95 -7.03
C SER A 75 -7.89 15.47 -6.93
N HIS A 76 -7.01 16.18 -7.65
CA HIS A 76 -7.02 17.64 -7.72
C HIS A 76 -8.29 18.17 -8.40
N PHE A 77 -8.70 17.56 -9.51
CA PHE A 77 -9.82 18.06 -10.32
C PHE A 77 -11.21 17.69 -9.77
N ILE A 78 -11.38 16.47 -9.24
CA ILE A 78 -12.68 15.99 -8.70
C ILE A 78 -12.90 16.41 -7.25
N MET A 79 -11.86 16.34 -6.40
CA MET A 79 -12.00 16.62 -4.96
C MET A 79 -11.44 17.98 -4.53
N ASN A 80 -10.90 18.79 -5.45
CA ASN A 80 -10.25 20.09 -5.14
C ASN A 80 -9.14 19.97 -4.07
N PHE A 81 -8.49 18.80 -3.96
CA PHE A 81 -7.41 18.62 -2.99
C PHE A 81 -6.14 19.35 -3.45
N PRO A 82 -5.38 19.99 -2.56
CA PRO A 82 -4.04 20.50 -2.87
C PRO A 82 -3.12 19.41 -3.46
N TRP A 83 -2.28 19.80 -4.42
CA TRP A 83 -1.38 18.91 -5.16
C TRP A 83 -0.56 17.95 -4.29
N GLN A 84 -0.11 18.41 -3.12
CA GLN A 84 0.67 17.59 -2.18
C GLN A 84 -0.09 16.35 -1.71
N TRP A 85 -1.39 16.48 -1.46
CA TRP A 85 -2.24 15.39 -1.02
C TRP A 85 -2.68 14.50 -2.18
N GLY A 86 -2.84 15.05 -3.38
CA GLY A 86 -3.10 14.28 -4.59
C GLY A 86 -1.94 13.34 -4.93
N PHE A 87 -0.69 13.81 -4.83
CA PHE A 87 0.50 12.96 -5.03
C PHE A 87 0.79 12.00 -3.87
N LEU A 88 0.29 12.27 -2.67
CA LEU A 88 0.38 11.31 -1.56
C LEU A 88 -0.62 10.15 -1.71
N LEU A 89 -1.69 10.38 -2.47
CA LEU A 89 -2.79 9.44 -2.67
C LEU A 89 -2.50 8.48 -3.83
N GLY A 90 -1.85 8.96 -4.89
CA GLY A 90 -1.37 8.16 -6.03
C GLY A 90 -0.03 7.51 -5.74
#